data_AF-A0AAW8L1B5-F1
#
_entry.id   AF-A0AAW8L1B5-F1
#
_cell.length_a   1.000
_cell.length_b   1.000
_cell.length_c   1.000
_cell.angle_alpha   90.00
_cell.angle_beta   90.00
_cell.angle_gamma   90.00
#
_symmetry.space_group_name_H-M   'P 1'
#
loop_
_entity.id
_entity.type
_entity.pdbx_description
1 polymer ?
#
loop_
_entity_poly.entity_id
_entity_poly.type
_entity_poly.pdbx_seq_one_letter_code
_entity_poly.pdbx_strand_id
1 'polypeptide(L)' 'GFTREQMDNFAISSLKKAQTAITEGYFKDEIVPVEVKTRKGVEVIDQDEQPLKANLEKIPTLRPAFSKDG' A
#
# COMPACT_ATOMS: atom_id res chain seq x y z
N GLY A 1 10.72 20.62 11.15
CA GLY A 1 10.62 19.29 10.50
C GLY A 1 9.62 18.44 11.26
N PHE A 2 9.24 17.30 10.71
CA PHE A 2 8.38 16.32 11.39
C PHE A 2 9.25 15.33 12.17
N THR A 3 8.74 14.83 13.29
CA THR A 3 9.41 13.73 14.01
C THR A 3 9.21 12.42 13.26
N ARG A 4 10.11 11.45 13.47
CA ARG A 4 9.95 10.08 12.94
C ARG A 4 8.59 9.49 13.31
N GLU A 5 8.18 9.65 14.57
CA GLU A 5 6.89 9.18 15.05
C GLU A 5 5.70 9.82 14.33
N GLN A 6 5.75 11.13 14.04
CA GLN A 6 4.69 11.80 13.27
C GLN A 6 4.58 11.24 11.84
N MET A 7 5.73 10.99 11.19
CA MET A 7 5.77 10.40 9.85
C MET A 7 5.25 8.94 9.86
N ASP A 8 5.65 8.14 10.85
CA ASP A 8 5.20 6.76 11.00
C ASP A 8 3.69 6.68 11.28
N ASN A 9 3.17 7.52 12.18
CA ASN A 9 1.74 7.58 12.49
C ASN A 9 0.91 7.97 11.27
N PHE A 10 1.41 8.93 10.47
CA PHE A 10 0.77 9.28 9.21
C PHE A 10 0.77 8.09 8.23
N ALA A 11 1.91 7.42 8.05
CA ALA A 11 2.03 6.26 7.17
C ALA A 11 1.10 5.11 7.58
N ILE A 12 1.03 4.80 8.89
CA ILE A 12 0.11 3.81 9.46
C ILE A 12 -1.35 4.16 9.18
N SER A 13 -1.74 5.43 9.42
CA SER A 13 -3.10 5.90 9.13
C SER A 13 -3.44 5.82 7.65
N SER A 14 -2.51 6.24 6.79
CA SER A 14 -2.67 6.17 5.33
C SER A 14 -2.86 4.73 4.85
N LEU A 15 -2.03 3.81 5.36
CA LEU A 15 -2.10 2.40 4.99
C LEU A 15 -3.42 1.76 5.43
N LYS A 16 -3.89 2.03 6.65
CA LYS A 16 -5.20 1.54 7.13
C LYS A 16 -6.35 2.03 6.23
N LYS A 17 -6.37 3.33 5.90
CA LYS A 17 -7.39 3.90 5.00
C LYS A 17 -7.37 3.23 3.62
N ALA A 18 -6.18 3.00 3.06
CA ALA A 18 -6.03 2.34 1.76
C ALA A 18 -6.51 0.88 1.81
N GLN A 19 -6.15 0.13 2.86
CA GLN A 19 -6.64 -1.24 3.07
C GLN A 19 -8.17 -1.27 3.13
N THR A 20 -8.78 -0.39 3.94
CA THR A 20 -10.24 -0.28 4.03
C THR A 20 -10.87 0.04 2.68
N ALA A 21 -10.40 1.09 2.00
CA ALA A 21 -10.95 1.51 0.71
C ALA A 21 -10.90 0.40 -0.37
N ILE A 22 -9.81 -0.37 -0.41
CA ILE A 22 -9.69 -1.53 -1.31
C ILE A 22 -10.70 -2.62 -0.91
N THR A 23 -10.72 -3.00 0.38
CA THR A 23 -11.60 -4.09 0.85
C THR A 23 -13.08 -3.76 0.72
N GLU A 24 -13.45 -2.49 0.88
CA GLU A 24 -14.84 -2.01 0.72
C GLU A 24 -15.17 -1.66 -0.74
N GLY A 25 -14.19 -1.75 -1.65
CA GLY A 25 -14.41 -1.59 -3.10
C GLY A 25 -14.58 -0.15 -3.55
N TYR A 26 -14.05 0.83 -2.82
CA TYR A 26 -14.21 2.26 -3.13
C TYR A 26 -13.55 2.64 -4.46
N PHE A 27 -12.53 1.89 -4.88
CA PHE A 27 -11.81 2.15 -6.12
C PHE A 27 -12.36 1.39 -7.35
N LYS A 28 -13.44 0.60 -7.19
CA LYS A 28 -13.99 -0.21 -8.28
C LYS A 28 -14.45 0.61 -9.48
N ASP A 29 -14.95 1.82 -9.24
CA ASP A 29 -15.49 2.68 -10.29
C ASP A 29 -14.39 3.44 -11.07
N GLU A 30 -13.19 3.57 -10.48
CA GLU A 30 -12.07 4.32 -11.08
C GLU A 30 -10.96 3.44 -11.66
N ILE A 31 -10.84 2.18 -11.21
CA ILE A 31 -9.84 1.24 -11.73
C ILE A 31 -10.34 0.57 -13.01
N VAL A 32 -9.60 0.76 -14.10
CA VAL A 32 -9.78 -0.02 -15.34
C VAL A 32 -8.99 -1.33 -15.21
N PRO A 33 -9.63 -2.50 -15.28
CA PRO A 33 -8.94 -3.78 -15.17
C PRO A 33 -7.92 -3.99 -16.29
N VAL A 34 -6.79 -4.62 -15.96
CA VAL A 34 -5.73 -4.97 -16.89
C VAL A 34 -5.66 -6.49 -17.05
N GLU A 35 -5.82 -6.98 -18.28
CA GLU A 35 -5.64 -8.39 -18.61
C GLU A 35 -4.17 -8.72 -18.91
N VAL A 36 -3.60 -9.63 -18.15
CA VAL A 36 -2.24 -10.15 -18.34
C VAL A 36 -2.33 -11.55 -18.94
N LYS A 37 -1.93 -11.67 -20.21
CA LYS A 37 -1.92 -12.95 -20.94
C LYS A 37 -0.62 -13.70 -20.69
N THR A 38 -0.73 -14.91 -20.17
CA THR A 38 0.40 -15.82 -19.95
C THR A 38 0.21 -17.11 -20.77
N ARG A 39 1.25 -17.96 -20.83
CA ARG A 39 1.12 -19.30 -21.45
C ARG A 39 0.10 -20.20 -20.75
N LYS A 40 -0.22 -19.91 -19.47
CA LYS A 40 -1.13 -20.70 -18.65
C LYS A 40 -2.57 -20.19 -18.67
N GLY A 41 -2.83 -19.04 -19.27
CA GLY A 41 -4.15 -18.40 -19.28
C GLY A 41 -4.07 -16.88 -19.13
N VAL A 42 -5.21 -16.26 -18.85
CA VAL A 42 -5.36 -14.82 -18.64
C VAL A 42 -5.61 -14.55 -17.16
N GLU A 43 -4.83 -13.64 -16.59
CA GLU A 43 -5.04 -13.10 -15.25
C GLU A 43 -5.57 -11.67 -15.38
N VAL A 44 -6.55 -11.30 -14.55
CA VAL A 44 -7.12 -9.95 -14.53
C VAL A 44 -6.61 -9.25 -13.27
N ILE A 45 -6.00 -8.09 -13.44
CA ILE A 45 -5.52 -7.24 -12.36
C ILE A 45 -6.44 -6.02 -12.27
N ASP A 46 -7.19 -5.91 -11.17
CA ASP A 46 -8.21 -4.89 -10.95
C ASP A 46 -8.14 -4.24 -9.55
N GLN A 47 -7.06 -4.51 -8.80
CA GLN A 47 -6.85 -3.98 -7.45
C GLN A 47 -5.40 -3.54 -7.24
N ASP A 48 -5.23 -2.49 -6.42
CA ASP A 48 -3.91 -2.07 -5.95
C ASP A 48 -3.27 -3.12 -5.03
N GLU A 49 -2.08 -3.58 -5.42
CA GLU A 49 -1.41 -4.71 -4.76
C GLU A 49 -0.78 -4.35 -3.40
N GLN A 50 -0.15 -3.18 -3.32
CA GLN A 50 0.79 -2.85 -2.23
C GLN A 50 0.12 -2.72 -0.85
N PRO A 51 -1.03 -2.05 -0.68
CA PRO A 51 -1.58 -1.83 0.65
C PRO A 51 -1.94 -3.11 1.40
N LEU A 52 -2.39 -4.15 0.69
CA LEU A 52 -2.77 -5.43 1.32
C LEU A 52 -1.57 -6.28 1.75
N LYS A 53 -0.39 -6.06 1.15
CA LYS A 53 0.84 -6.81 1.46
C LYS A 53 1.70 -6.17 2.55
N ALA A 54 1.42 -4.93 2.92
CA ALA A 54 2.22 -4.18 3.87
C ALA A 54 2.01 -4.66 5.32
N ASN A 55 3.11 -4.74 6.09
CA ASN A 55 3.08 -5.07 7.51
C ASN A 55 3.19 -3.79 8.36
N LEU A 56 2.07 -3.40 8.98
CA LEU A 56 1.95 -2.21 9.83
C LEU A 56 2.93 -2.22 11.01
N GLU A 57 3.18 -3.38 11.61
CA GLU A 57 4.03 -3.52 12.80
C GLU A 57 5.50 -3.24 12.49
N LYS A 58 5.91 -3.38 11.22
CA LYS A 58 7.29 -3.12 10.82
C LYS A 58 7.60 -1.63 10.70
N ILE A 59 6.61 -0.77 10.43
CA ILE A 59 6.82 0.65 10.10
C ILE A 59 7.70 1.38 11.15
N PRO A 60 7.45 1.26 12.47
CA PRO A 60 8.27 1.96 13.48
C PRO A 60 9.72 1.43 13.57
N THR A 61 9.96 0.21 13.09
CA THR A 61 11.26 -0.49 13.19
C THR A 61 12.10 -0.38 11.93
N LEU A 62 11.57 0.24 10.86
CA LEU A 62 12.30 0.39 9.61
C LEU A 62 13.52 1.30 9.79
N ARG A 63 14.63 0.90 9.17
CA ARG A 63 15.83 1.72 9.09
C ARG A 63 15.55 2.92 8.18
N PRO A 64 16.13 4.09 8.46
CA PRO A 64 16.10 5.21 7.53
C PRO A 64 16.57 4.81 6.12
N ALA A 65 15.85 5.24 5.09
CA ALA A 65 16.13 4.84 3.71
C ALA A 65 17.23 5.67 3.03
N PHE A 66 17.44 6.93 3.47
CA PHE A 66 18.31 7.89 2.78
C PHE A 66 19.45 8.41 3.65
N SER A 67 19.15 8.98 4.82
CA SER A 67 20.14 9.56 5.73
C SER A 67 20.26 8.72 7.01
N LYS A 68 21.40 8.78 7.72
CA LYS A 68 21.55 8.05 8.99
C LYS A 68 20.59 8.55 10.07
N ASP A 69 20.23 9.83 10.03
CA ASP A 69 19.43 10.48 11.07
C ASP A 69 17.93 10.46 10.77
N GLY A 70 17.52 9.95 9.60
CA GLY A 70 16.14 10.04 9.13
C GLY A 70 15.90 11.37 8.43
#